data_AF-A0AAD4NKK3-F1
#
_entry.id   AF-A0AAD4NKK3-F1
#
_cell.length_a   1.000
_cell.length_b   1.000
_cell.length_c   1.000
_cell.angle_alpha   90.00
_cell.angle_beta   90.00
_cell.angle_gamma   90.00
#
_symmetry.space_group_name_H-M   'P 1'
#
loop_
_entity.id
_entity.type
_entity.pdbx_description
1 polymer ?
#
loop_
_entity_poly.entity_id
_entity_poly.type
_entity_poly.pdbx_seq_one_letter_code
_entity_poly.pdbx_strand_id
1 'polypeptide(L)'
;MSDVDNIEVPDDFPERVKKYMGKYENVFPHPDHPGWYKKELNEDAIKQVAWSAPYDARFPQTRKQAQCFHYYVDFFRCKELMGEDYKPCKFFQNVYKDICPSFWIEKWDDWRDEGRFPARFDR
;
A
#
# COMPACT_ATOMS: atom_id res chain seq x y z
N MET A 1 -9.70 20.81 15.10
CA MET A 1 -8.95 20.57 13.85
C MET A 1 -7.62 19.96 14.27
N SER A 2 -7.62 18.66 14.55
CA SER A 2 -6.56 17.99 15.33
C SER A 2 -5.50 17.39 14.41
N ASP A 3 -4.24 17.81 14.62
CA ASP A 3 -2.97 17.07 14.45
C ASP A 3 -2.82 16.08 13.28
N VAL A 4 -3.37 16.40 12.11
CA VAL A 4 -3.21 15.55 10.92
C VAL A 4 -1.77 15.58 10.37
N ASP A 5 -1.05 16.68 10.61
CA ASP A 5 0.30 16.90 10.09
C ASP A 5 1.37 15.96 10.70
N ASN A 6 1.05 15.30 11.81
CA ASN A 6 1.90 14.37 12.55
C ASN A 6 1.60 12.88 12.27
N ILE A 7 0.73 12.55 11.31
CA ILE A 7 0.46 11.16 10.94
C ILE A 7 1.57 10.65 10.02
N GLU A 8 2.43 9.78 10.55
CA GLU A 8 3.42 9.04 9.77
C GLU A 8 2.74 7.85 9.08
N VAL A 9 2.59 7.92 7.76
CA VAL A 9 2.12 6.80 6.94
C VAL A 9 3.33 6.01 6.44
N PRO A 10 3.35 4.67 6.57
CA PRO A 10 4.42 3.85 6.02
C PRO A 10 4.59 4.05 4.50
N ASP A 11 5.80 3.82 4.01
CA ASP A 11 6.08 3.82 2.57
C ASP A 11 5.36 2.67 1.85
N ASP A 12 5.23 2.76 0.52
CA ASP A 12 4.61 1.68 -0.25
C ASP A 12 5.54 0.45 -0.31
N PHE A 13 5.01 -0.72 -0.69
CA PHE A 13 5.82 -1.95 -0.71
C PHE A 13 7.05 -1.83 -1.65
N PRO A 14 6.93 -1.32 -2.89
CA PRO A 14 8.09 -1.09 -3.75
C PRO A 14 9.13 -0.12 -3.17
N GLU A 15 8.72 0.99 -2.57
CA GLU A 15 9.61 1.96 -1.93
C GLU A 15 10.33 1.34 -0.73
N ARG A 16 9.61 0.58 0.11
CA ARG A 16 10.21 -0.19 1.20
C ARG A 16 11.26 -1.15 0.66
N VAL A 17 10.91 -2.00 -0.30
CA VAL A 17 11.86 -2.97 -0.87
C VAL A 17 13.08 -2.25 -1.46
N LYS A 18 12.91 -1.15 -2.20
CA LYS A 18 14.04 -0.35 -2.73
C LYS A 18 14.93 0.21 -1.61
N LYS A 19 14.33 0.75 -0.55
CA LYS A 19 15.06 1.27 0.62
C LYS A 19 15.89 0.18 1.31
N TYR A 20 15.38 -1.05 1.38
CA TYR A 20 16.10 -2.17 1.99
C TYR A 20 17.11 -2.83 1.05
N MET A 21 16.83 -2.93 -0.25
CA MET A 21 17.79 -3.37 -1.27
C MET A 21 19.05 -2.50 -1.27
N GLY A 22 18.90 -1.19 -1.05
CA GLY A 22 20.03 -0.26 -0.96
C GLY A 22 20.80 -0.33 0.37
N LYS A 23 20.22 -0.94 1.42
CA LYS A 23 20.80 -0.98 2.78
C LYS A 23 21.41 -2.34 3.13
N TYR A 24 20.91 -3.43 2.54
CA TYR A 24 21.37 -4.79 2.77
C TYR A 24 21.50 -5.52 1.43
N GLU A 25 22.60 -6.23 1.21
CA GLU A 25 22.87 -6.98 -0.03
C GLU A 25 21.82 -8.07 -0.31
N ASN A 26 21.03 -8.49 0.71
CA ASN A 26 19.95 -9.45 0.58
C ASN A 26 18.78 -9.10 1.53
N VAL A 27 17.68 -8.57 0.98
CA VAL A 27 16.43 -8.21 1.71
C VAL A 27 15.72 -9.46 2.26
N PHE A 28 15.79 -10.54 1.49
CA PHE A 28 15.36 -11.85 1.92
C PHE A 28 16.62 -12.65 2.24
N PRO A 29 16.73 -13.26 3.43
CA PRO A 29 17.85 -14.14 3.69
C PRO A 29 17.85 -15.20 2.58
N HIS A 30 18.99 -15.43 1.91
CA HIS A 30 19.13 -16.56 0.99
C HIS A 30 19.54 -17.78 1.81
N PRO A 31 19.11 -19.01 1.47
CA PRO A 31 19.52 -20.22 2.20
C PRO A 31 21.04 -20.36 2.36
N ASP A 32 21.79 -19.88 1.38
CA ASP A 32 23.26 -19.94 1.36
C ASP A 32 23.94 -18.82 2.17
N HIS A 33 23.18 -17.85 2.70
CA HIS A 33 23.75 -16.75 3.47
C HIS A 33 24.13 -17.23 4.88
N PRO A 34 25.32 -16.90 5.42
CA PRO A 34 25.78 -17.34 6.75
C PRO A 34 24.89 -16.84 7.91
N GLY A 35 24.01 -15.88 7.62
CA GLY A 35 23.01 -15.36 8.54
C GLY A 35 21.63 -16.04 8.48
N TRP A 36 21.41 -17.05 7.64
CA TRP A 36 20.09 -17.66 7.41
C TRP A 36 19.41 -18.17 8.70
N TYR A 37 20.19 -18.75 9.62
CA TYR A 37 19.68 -19.24 10.90
C TYR A 37 19.72 -18.21 12.04
N LYS A 38 20.14 -16.96 11.77
CA LYS A 38 20.21 -15.91 12.80
C LYS A 38 18.84 -15.26 12.99
N LYS A 39 18.27 -15.43 14.18
CA LYS A 39 16.97 -14.87 14.57
C LYS A 39 16.91 -13.34 14.39
N GLU A 40 17.95 -12.63 14.79
CA GLU A 40 18.01 -11.16 14.75
C GLU A 40 17.88 -10.62 13.32
N LEU A 41 18.62 -11.21 12.38
CA LEU A 41 18.53 -10.84 10.96
C LEU A 41 17.15 -11.11 10.39
N ASN A 42 16.51 -12.22 10.80
CA ASN A 42 15.16 -12.55 10.36
C ASN A 42 14.12 -11.58 10.94
N GLU A 43 14.18 -11.27 12.24
CA GLU A 43 13.26 -10.33 12.88
C GLU A 43 13.40 -8.91 12.33
N ASP A 44 14.62 -8.45 12.06
CA ASP A 44 14.86 -7.15 11.47
C ASP A 44 14.36 -7.09 10.03
N ALA A 45 14.62 -8.11 9.21
CA ALA A 45 14.09 -8.17 7.86
C ALA A 45 12.54 -8.16 7.85
N ILE A 46 11.91 -8.93 8.73
CA ILE A 46 10.44 -8.96 8.86
C ILE A 46 9.91 -7.59 9.29
N LYS A 47 10.43 -6.98 10.36
CA LYS A 47 9.93 -5.68 10.85
C LYS A 47 10.03 -4.57 9.81
N GLN A 48 11.02 -4.65 8.95
CA GLN A 48 11.36 -3.61 8.00
C GLN A 48 10.59 -3.80 6.67
N VAL A 49 10.44 -5.04 6.20
CA VAL A 49 9.85 -5.36 4.89
C VAL A 49 8.39 -5.81 4.99
N ALA A 50 8.04 -6.53 6.06
CA ALA A 50 6.71 -7.12 6.22
C ALA A 50 5.72 -6.05 6.67
N TRP A 51 5.04 -5.49 5.68
CA TRP A 51 3.81 -4.74 5.88
C TRP A 51 2.74 -5.34 4.97
N SER A 52 1.51 -5.29 5.44
CA SER A 52 0.34 -5.72 4.69
C SER A 52 -0.82 -4.81 5.06
N ALA A 53 -1.79 -4.70 4.16
CA ALA A 53 -3.02 -4.01 4.44
C ALA A 53 -3.69 -4.54 5.73
N PRO A 54 -4.17 -3.65 6.61
CA PRO A 54 -4.80 -4.07 7.84
C PRO A 54 -6.15 -4.77 7.58
N TYR A 55 -6.61 -5.55 8.56
CA TYR A 55 -7.93 -6.12 8.52
C TYR A 55 -9.00 -5.02 8.59
N ASP A 56 -9.81 -4.90 7.55
CA ASP A 56 -10.95 -3.98 7.51
C ASP A 56 -12.24 -4.73 7.88
N ALA A 57 -12.80 -4.37 9.03
CA ALA A 57 -14.04 -4.95 9.53
C ALA A 57 -15.27 -4.67 8.64
N ARG A 58 -15.20 -3.69 7.72
CA ARG A 58 -16.25 -3.45 6.70
C ARG A 58 -16.30 -4.56 5.65
N PHE A 59 -15.19 -5.28 5.46
CA PHE A 59 -15.05 -6.35 4.47
C PHE A 59 -14.58 -7.67 5.11
N PRO A 60 -15.38 -8.28 6.00
CA PRO A 60 -15.00 -9.51 6.71
C PRO A 60 -14.95 -10.75 5.80
N GLN A 61 -15.54 -10.68 4.61
CA GLN A 61 -15.59 -11.78 3.65
C GLN A 61 -14.21 -12.14 3.09
N THR A 62 -14.06 -13.41 2.68
CA THR A 62 -12.87 -13.92 2.00
C THR A 62 -12.64 -13.25 0.65
N ARG A 63 -13.71 -12.84 -0.05
CA ARG A 63 -13.62 -12.14 -1.34
C ARG A 63 -13.28 -10.66 -1.14
N LYS A 64 -12.02 -10.30 -1.35
CA LYS A 64 -11.50 -8.93 -1.16
C LYS A 64 -11.70 -7.97 -2.34
N GLN A 65 -12.48 -8.36 -3.34
CA GLN A 65 -12.74 -7.58 -4.55
C GLN A 65 -13.38 -6.21 -4.23
N ALA A 66 -14.38 -6.20 -3.35
CA ALA A 66 -15.01 -4.97 -2.89
C ALA A 66 -14.01 -4.10 -2.11
N GLN A 67 -13.24 -4.70 -1.19
CA GLN A 67 -12.21 -3.98 -0.43
C GLN A 67 -11.24 -3.27 -1.38
N CYS A 68 -10.67 -3.99 -2.34
CA CYS A 68 -9.78 -3.44 -3.36
C CYS A 68 -10.41 -2.23 -4.09
N PHE A 69 -11.62 -2.39 -4.61
CA PHE A 69 -12.30 -1.31 -5.35
C PHE A 69 -12.58 -0.09 -4.47
N HIS A 70 -13.06 -0.29 -3.24
CA HIS A 70 -13.35 0.82 -2.32
C HIS A 70 -12.08 1.59 -1.94
N TYR A 71 -10.97 0.91 -1.66
CA TYR A 71 -9.70 1.58 -1.34
C TYR A 71 -9.09 2.33 -2.53
N TYR A 72 -9.26 1.83 -3.76
CA TYR A 72 -8.88 2.57 -4.98
C TYR A 72 -9.70 3.86 -5.11
N VAL A 73 -11.02 3.80 -4.94
CA VAL A 73 -11.89 4.98 -5.00
C VAL A 73 -11.58 5.97 -3.88
N ASP A 74 -11.38 5.49 -2.66
CA ASP A 74 -11.08 6.32 -1.49
C ASP A 74 -9.76 7.10 -1.66
N PHE A 75 -8.75 6.52 -2.32
CA PHE A 75 -7.50 7.21 -2.62
C PHE A 75 -7.72 8.44 -3.53
N PHE A 76 -8.42 8.26 -4.65
CA PHE A 76 -8.67 9.36 -5.59
C PHE A 76 -9.64 10.40 -5.02
N ARG A 77 -10.64 9.97 -4.25
CA ARG A 77 -11.52 10.89 -3.50
C ARG A 77 -10.72 11.71 -2.48
N CYS A 78 -9.79 11.08 -1.76
CA CYS A 78 -8.92 11.77 -0.81
C CYS A 78 -8.07 12.84 -1.51
N LYS A 79 -7.49 12.52 -2.67
CA LYS A 79 -6.73 13.48 -3.48
C LYS A 79 -7.59 14.68 -3.93
N GLU A 80 -8.84 14.46 -4.32
CA GLU A 80 -9.72 15.51 -4.80
C GLU A 80 -10.23 16.43 -3.68
N LEU A 81 -10.62 15.85 -2.52
CA LEU A 81 -11.19 16.61 -1.40
C LEU A 81 -10.14 17.30 -0.53
N MET A 82 -9.02 16.63 -0.26
CA MET A 82 -7.99 17.11 0.67
C MET A 82 -6.78 17.75 -0.03
N GLY A 83 -6.64 17.57 -1.34
CA GLY A 83 -5.49 17.98 -2.14
C GLY A 83 -4.43 16.90 -2.28
N GLU A 84 -3.50 17.09 -3.23
CA GLU A 84 -2.51 16.06 -3.60
C GLU A 84 -1.47 15.78 -2.51
N ASP A 85 -1.16 16.78 -1.67
CA ASP A 85 -0.09 16.71 -0.66
C ASP A 85 -0.55 16.17 0.71
N TYR A 86 -1.81 15.72 0.80
CA TYR A 86 -2.35 15.21 2.06
C TYR A 86 -1.77 13.84 2.41
N LYS A 87 -0.77 13.83 3.31
CA LYS A 87 -0.02 12.62 3.72
C LYS A 87 -0.90 11.40 4.06
N PRO A 88 -2.04 11.54 4.79
CA PRO A 88 -2.89 10.39 5.08
C PRO A 88 -3.51 9.71 3.84
N CYS A 89 -3.61 10.39 2.68
CA CYS A 89 -4.08 9.73 1.45
C CYS A 89 -3.15 8.58 1.02
N LYS A 90 -1.85 8.64 1.34
CA LYS A 90 -0.87 7.58 1.03
C LYS A 90 -1.28 6.23 1.66
N PHE A 91 -2.04 6.25 2.76
CA PHE A 91 -2.53 5.02 3.39
C PHE A 91 -3.45 4.23 2.46
N PHE A 92 -4.43 4.90 1.83
CA PHE A 92 -5.32 4.26 0.87
C PHE A 92 -4.54 3.71 -0.33
N GLN A 93 -3.50 4.46 -0.76
CA GLN A 93 -2.61 4.04 -1.83
C GLN A 93 -1.93 2.71 -1.55
N ASN A 94 -1.33 2.61 -0.36
CA ASN A 94 -0.62 1.40 0.04
C ASN A 94 -1.58 0.21 0.15
N VAL A 95 -2.79 0.43 0.69
CA VAL A 95 -3.76 -0.66 0.87
C VAL A 95 -4.29 -1.21 -0.46
N TYR A 96 -4.67 -0.35 -1.41
CA TYR A 96 -5.15 -0.86 -2.70
C TYR A 96 -4.01 -1.51 -3.50
N LYS A 97 -2.78 -0.98 -3.46
CA LYS A 97 -1.62 -1.60 -4.13
C LYS A 97 -1.29 -3.01 -3.60
N ASP A 98 -1.53 -3.25 -2.30
CA ASP A 98 -1.29 -4.55 -1.68
C ASP A 98 -2.39 -5.58 -1.98
N ILE A 99 -3.67 -5.16 -2.01
CA ILE A 99 -4.81 -6.07 -2.14
C ILE A 99 -5.22 -6.27 -3.61
N CYS A 100 -5.08 -5.25 -4.44
CA CYS A 100 -5.57 -5.27 -5.81
C CYS A 100 -4.58 -5.96 -6.76
N PRO A 101 -5.07 -6.81 -7.68
CA PRO A 101 -4.25 -7.27 -8.79
C PRO A 101 -3.81 -6.09 -9.68
N SER A 102 -2.57 -6.11 -10.17
CA SER A 102 -2.01 -5.02 -11.00
C SER A 102 -2.86 -4.74 -12.25
N PHE A 103 -3.34 -5.78 -12.93
CA PHE A 103 -4.16 -5.66 -14.13
C PHE A 103 -5.54 -5.01 -13.88
N TRP A 104 -6.03 -5.00 -12.63
CA TRP A 104 -7.24 -4.23 -12.29
C TRP A 104 -6.91 -2.75 -12.17
N ILE A 105 -5.80 -2.43 -11.50
CA ILE A 105 -5.34 -1.05 -11.32
C ILE A 105 -5.07 -0.43 -12.69
N GLU A 106 -4.27 -1.07 -13.55
CA GLU A 106 -3.96 -0.58 -14.90
C GLU A 106 -5.23 -0.28 -15.71
N LYS A 107 -6.18 -1.22 -15.71
CA LYS A 107 -7.45 -1.05 -16.42
C LYS A 107 -8.33 0.07 -15.84
N TRP A 108 -8.31 0.25 -14.52
CA TRP A 108 -9.04 1.33 -13.86
C TRP A 108 -8.37 2.68 -14.07
N ASP A 109 -7.04 2.71 -14.18
CA ASP A 109 -6.26 3.89 -14.53
C ASP A 109 -6.61 4.34 -15.96
N ASP A 110 -6.61 3.42 -16.94
CA ASP A 110 -7.05 3.69 -18.32
C ASP A 110 -8.47 4.28 -18.35
N TRP A 111 -9.42 3.66 -17.65
CA TRP A 111 -10.80 4.13 -17.61
C TRP A 111 -10.96 5.50 -16.94
N ARG A 112 -10.11 5.79 -15.95
CA ARG A 112 -10.09 7.06 -15.24
C ARG A 112 -9.51 8.16 -16.13
N ASP A 113 -8.43 7.87 -16.84
CA ASP A 113 -7.78 8.80 -17.77
C ASP A 113 -8.67 9.09 -18.99
N GLU A 114 -9.46 8.11 -19.45
CA GLU A 114 -10.49 8.26 -20.48
C GLU A 114 -11.79 8.94 -19.96
N GLY A 115 -11.94 9.17 -18.66
CA GLY A 115 -13.13 9.78 -18.06
C GLY A 115 -14.38 8.89 -18.04
N ARG A 116 -14.22 7.57 -18.13
CA ARG A 116 -15.30 6.55 -18.18
C ARG A 116 -15.32 5.63 -16.95
N PHE A 117 -14.59 6.00 -15.91
CA PHE A 117 -14.59 5.26 -14.65
C PHE A 117 -15.98 5.36 -13.96
N PRO A 118 -16.53 4.24 -13.44
CA PRO A 118 -17.93 4.21 -12.98
C PRO A 118 -18.16 4.88 -11.61
N ALA A 119 -17.11 5.10 -10.81
CA ALA A 119 -17.26 5.75 -9.51
C ALA A 119 -17.08 7.27 -9.60
N ARG A 120 -17.69 7.99 -8.66
CA ARG A 120 -17.47 9.43 -8.52
C ARG A 120 -16.54 9.75 -7.37
N PHE A 121 -15.63 10.67 -7.62
CA PHE A 121 -14.61 11.15 -6.68
C PHE A 121 -15.03 12.46 -5.97
N ASP A 122 -16.04 13.16 -6.52
CA ASP A 122 -16.57 14.47 -6.13
C ASP A 122 -17.41 14.53 -4.82
N ARG A 123 -17.42 13.46 -4.02
CA ARG A 123 -18.42 13.29 -2.93
C ARG A 123 -17.80 13.00 -1.59
#